data_AF-A0A7C5XLW4-F1
#
_entry.id   AF-A0A7C5XLW4-F1
#
_cell.length_a   1.000
_cell.length_b   1.000
_cell.length_c   1.000
_cell.angle_alpha   90.00
_cell.angle_beta   90.00
_cell.angle_gamma   90.00
#
_symmetry.space_group_name_H-M   'P 1'
#
loop_
_entity.id
_entity.type
_entity.pdbx_description
1 polymer ?
#
loop_
_entity_poly.entity_id
_entity_poly.type
_entity_poly.pdbx_seq_one_letter_code
_entity_poly.pdbx_strand_id
1 'polypeptide(L)' 'MGGLRIRLDKDVLKCEYCGMPLTEHNVYTREMGGKTRYFCCEHCADAYEAKSR' A
#
# COMPACT_ATOMS: atom_id res chain seq x y z
N MET A 1 34.66 -9.85 -16.83
CA MET A 1 34.48 -9.10 -15.56
C MET A 1 33.03 -9.25 -15.15
N GLY A 2 32.76 -10.24 -14.30
CA GLY A 2 31.40 -10.60 -13.88
C GLY A 2 30.97 -9.75 -12.68
N GLY A 3 29.73 -9.28 -12.73
CA GLY A 3 29.11 -8.49 -11.66
C GLY A 3 27.60 -8.36 -11.83
N LEU A 4 26.91 -9.46 -12.20
CA LEU A 4 25.46 -9.54 -12.05
C LEU A 4 25.16 -9.76 -10.57
N ARG A 5 24.65 -8.74 -9.86
CA ARG A 5 24.01 -8.96 -8.56
C ARG A 5 22.71 -8.17 -8.44
N ILE A 6 21.67 -8.83 -8.94
CA ILE A 6 20.27 -8.90 -8.49
C ILE A 6 19.66 -7.60 -7.98
N ARG A 7 18.79 -7.03 -8.81
CA ARG A 7 17.75 -6.08 -8.40
C ARG A 7 16.84 -6.76 -7.38
N LEU A 8 16.89 -6.31 -6.13
CA LEU A 8 15.92 -6.67 -5.13
C LEU A 8 14.87 -5.56 -5.08
N ASP A 9 14.03 -5.52 -6.11
CA ASP A 9 12.77 -4.79 -6.07
C ASP A 9 11.86 -5.55 -5.09
N LYS A 10 12.15 -5.37 -3.80
CA LYS A 10 11.30 -5.83 -2.71
C LYS A 10 9.94 -5.20 -2.99
N ASP A 11 8.93 -6.04 -3.14
CA ASP A 11 7.54 -5.66 -3.35
C ASP A 11 7.07 -4.91 -2.10
N VAL A 12 7.43 -3.62 -2.04
CA VAL A 12 7.02 -2.72 -0.98
C VAL A 12 5.62 -2.31 -1.37
N LEU A 13 4.62 -2.99 -0.80
CA LEU A 13 3.25 -2.53 -0.77
C LEU A 13 3.28 -1.07 -0.33
N LYS A 14 2.72 -0.13 -1.10
CA LYS A 14 2.70 1.29 -0.75
C LYS A 14 1.27 1.71 -0.49
N CYS A 15 1.09 2.58 0.50
CA CYS A 15 -0.18 3.22 0.79
C CYS A 15 -0.66 3.98 -0.45
N GLU A 16 -1.82 3.62 -1.01
CA GLU A 16 -2.34 4.32 -2.20
C GLU A 16 -2.77 5.77 -1.89
N TYR A 17 -3.05 6.07 -0.62
CA TYR A 17 -3.42 7.41 -0.18
C TYR A 17 -2.21 8.31 0.07
N CYS A 18 -1.13 7.75 0.61
CA CYS A 18 -0.06 8.51 1.25
C CYS A 18 1.35 8.17 0.73
N GLY A 19 1.49 7.14 -0.10
CA GLY A 19 2.76 6.73 -0.70
C GLY A 19 3.75 6.07 0.26
N MET A 20 3.40 5.96 1.55
CA MET A 20 4.26 5.35 2.57
C MET A 20 4.39 3.83 2.35
N PRO A 21 5.58 3.26 2.63
CA PRO A 21 5.79 1.82 2.56
C PRO A 21 4.93 1.12 3.62
N LEU A 22 4.04 0.26 3.17
CA LEU A 22 3.33 -0.71 3.97
C LEU A 22 4.26 -1.88 4.23
N THR A 23 4.24 -2.37 5.46
CA THR A 23 4.78 -3.69 5.75
C THR A 23 3.62 -4.63 6.02
N GLU A 24 3.85 -5.94 5.91
CA GLU A 24 2.88 -6.98 6.23
C GLU A 24 2.26 -6.84 7.63
N HIS A 25 2.93 -6.16 8.58
CA HIS A 25 2.40 -5.89 9.92
C HIS A 25 1.49 -4.65 10.02
N ASN A 26 1.55 -3.74 9.05
CA ASN A 26 0.83 -2.46 9.08
C ASN A 26 0.17 -2.15 7.73
N VAL A 27 -0.22 -3.21 7.03
CA VAL A 27 -1.08 -3.16 5.85
C VAL A 27 -2.53 -3.23 6.31
N TYR A 28 -3.28 -2.17 6.00
CA TYR A 28 -4.70 -2.07 6.27
C TYR A 28 -5.47 -2.18 4.96
N THR A 29 -6.24 -3.26 4.79
CA THR A 29 -7.05 -3.48 3.58
C THR A 29 -8.48 -3.06 3.83
N ARG A 30 -9.05 -2.27 2.92
CA ARG A 30 -10.48 -1.91 2.96
C ARG A 30 -11.13 -2.16 1.61
N GLU A 31 -12.33 -2.71 1.63
CA GLU A 31 -13.09 -3.02 0.43
C GLU A 31 -14.10 -1.90 0.17
N MET A 32 -13.94 -1.20 -0.96
CA MET A 32 -14.85 -0.12 -1.35
C MET A 32 -15.37 -0.38 -2.76
N GLY A 33 -16.68 -0.44 -2.97
CA GLY A 33 -17.24 -0.63 -4.31
C GLY A 33 -16.63 -1.81 -5.09
N GLY A 34 -16.34 -2.92 -4.40
CA GLY A 34 -15.82 -4.16 -5.01
C GLY A 34 -14.33 -4.17 -5.37
N LYS A 35 -13.52 -3.19 -4.93
CA LYS A 35 -12.05 -3.28 -5.03
C LYS A 35 -11.40 -3.12 -3.66
N THR A 36 -10.52 -4.06 -3.33
CA THR A 36 -9.64 -4.01 -2.15
C THR A 36 -8.57 -2.95 -2.35
N ARG A 37 -8.52 -1.95 -1.47
CA ARG A 37 -7.45 -0.94 -1.41
C ARG A 37 -6.56 -1.16 -0.20
N TYR A 38 -5.29 -0.82 -0.35
CA TYR A 38 -4.26 -0.96 0.67
C TYR A 38 -3.86 0.40 1.26
N PHE A 39 -3.91 0.49 2.58
CA PHE A 39 -3.64 1.70 3.36
C PHE A 39 -2.66 1.40 4.48
N CYS A 40 -1.95 2.43 4.98
CA CYS A 40 -1.02 2.25 6.10
C CYS A 40 -1.70 2.30 7.46
N CYS A 41 -2.89 2.90 7.53
CA CYS A 41 -3.63 3.16 8.75
C CYS A 41 -5.13 3.28 8.45
N GLU A 42 -5.96 3.11 9.50
CA GLU A 42 -7.41 3.32 9.44
C GLU A 42 -7.78 4.74 8.95
N HIS A 43 -7.06 5.78 9.38
CA HIS A 43 -7.31 7.17 8.97
C HIS A 43 -7.14 7.38 7.46
N CYS A 44 -6.18 6.71 6.83
CA CYS A 44 -5.98 6.81 5.38
C CYS A 44 -7.13 6.13 4.63
N ALA A 45 -7.59 4.99 5.14
CA ALA A 45 -8.73 4.29 4.57
C ALA A 45 -10.02 5.12 4.74
N ASP A 46 -10.24 5.68 5.93
CA ASP A 46 -11.42 6.50 6.24
C ASP A 46 -11.47 7.79 5.42
N ALA A 47 -10.34 8.51 5.33
CA ALA A 47 -10.24 9.71 4.50
C ALA A 47 -10.47 9.41 3.01
N TYR A 48 -10.00 8.25 2.52
CA TYR A 48 -10.24 7.81 1.15
C TYR A 48 -11.71 7.45 0.92
N GLU A 49 -12.34 6.77 1.87
CA GLU A 49 -13.76 6.40 1.82
C GLU A 49 -14.67 7.63 1.85
N ALA A 50 -14.37 8.57 2.75
CA ALA A 50 -15.05 9.85 2.87
C ALA A 50 -14.93 10.72 1.60
N LYS A 51 -13.81 10.63 0.88
CA LYS A 51 -13.61 11.33 -0.41
C LYS A 51 -14.37 10.67 -1.58
N SER A 52 -14.71 9.39 -1.45
CA SER A 52 -15.36 8.62 -2.52
C SER A 52 -16.90 8.73 -2.49
N ARG A 53 -17.45 9.48 -1.53
CA ARG A 53 -18.89 9.78 -1.38
C ARG A 53 -19.20 11.19 -1.85
#